data_AF-A0A8U1BWT9-F1
#
_entry.id   AF-A0A8U1BWT9-F1
#
_cell.length_a   1.000
_cell.length_b   1.000
_cell.length_c   1.000
_cell.angle_alpha   90.00
_cell.angle_beta   90.00
_cell.angle_gamma   90.00
#
_symmetry.space_group_name_H-M   'P 1'
#
loop_
_entity.id
_entity.type
_entity.pdbx_description
1 polymer ?
#
loop_
_entity_poly.entity_id
_entity_poly.type
_entity_poly.pdbx_seq_one_letter_code
_entity_poly.pdbx_strand_id
1 'polypeptide(L)'
;MLNQTVHVVPSTNVSMMCAEKVQKKPLRLIAAACNNMGIGKDGHLPWDLPTEFKFFLDTTTNVSLPGKFNMMVWGRGCWFSNPDSLFSMLPNVLHVVLSTTLSTLPEHAHFLCQDFDSMIGLALLQPLCDLVETIWVVGGPQVYQEALMHPWCELVFLTDIMADFDCDVFFPQFDRSIFKKQQRFPGVPNEIQEENGVTFKFEVFKREICSAEVI
;
A
#
# COMPACT_ATOMS: atom_id res chain seq x y z
N MET A 1 -20.21 -0.49 15.44
CA MET A 1 -20.58 -1.20 14.21
C MET A 1 -20.74 -0.15 13.13
N LEU A 2 -19.76 0.02 12.24
CA LEU A 2 -19.97 0.88 11.06
C LEU A 2 -21.07 0.23 10.21
N ASN A 3 -22.12 0.99 9.89
CA ASN A 3 -23.09 0.59 8.89
C ASN A 3 -22.34 0.33 7.58
N GLN A 4 -22.41 -0.91 7.08
CA GLN A 4 -21.88 -1.34 5.80
C GLN A 4 -22.68 -0.68 4.67
N THR A 5 -22.37 0.58 4.37
CA THR A 5 -22.89 1.22 3.15
C THR A 5 -21.81 1.09 2.09
N VAL A 6 -22.09 0.21 1.13
CA VAL A 6 -21.24 -0.11 -0.03
C VAL A 6 -21.27 1.07 -0.99
N HIS A 7 -20.11 1.64 -1.31
CA HIS A 7 -20.01 2.78 -2.23
C HIS A 7 -19.06 2.47 -3.38
N VAL A 8 -19.62 2.39 -4.60
CA VAL A 8 -18.86 2.65 -5.82
C VAL A 8 -18.73 4.15 -5.92
N VAL A 9 -17.50 4.67 -5.88
CA VAL A 9 -17.26 6.12 -5.92
C VAL A 9 -17.14 6.56 -7.38
N PRO A 10 -18.10 7.32 -7.94
CA PRO A 10 -18.01 7.80 -9.32
C PRO A 10 -16.95 8.91 -9.45
N SER A 11 -16.34 8.98 -10.63
CA SER A 11 -15.38 10.02 -11.00
C SER A 11 -16.11 11.31 -11.39
N THR A 12 -16.63 12.09 -10.44
CA THR A 12 -16.88 13.54 -10.66
C THR A 12 -17.30 14.32 -9.41
N ASN A 13 -16.75 15.53 -9.31
CA ASN A 13 -17.10 16.68 -8.46
C ASN A 13 -16.81 16.59 -6.95
N VAL A 14 -15.53 16.69 -6.61
CA VAL A 14 -15.08 17.26 -5.33
C VAL A 14 -15.35 18.77 -5.35
N SER A 15 -16.62 19.16 -5.21
CA SER A 15 -17.04 20.57 -5.16
C SER A 15 -18.11 20.74 -4.09
N MET A 16 -17.68 20.70 -2.83
CA MET A 16 -18.13 21.54 -1.72
C MET A 16 -17.60 20.94 -0.43
N MET A 17 -16.46 21.46 0.04
CA MET A 17 -16.13 21.41 1.46
C MET A 17 -15.67 22.81 1.86
N CYS A 18 -16.35 23.36 2.87
CA CYS A 18 -15.90 24.54 3.59
C CYS A 18 -14.44 24.36 4.02
N ALA A 19 -13.69 25.46 4.06
CA ALA A 19 -12.25 25.54 4.23
C ALA A 19 -11.70 25.04 5.59
N GLU A 20 -11.90 23.76 5.90
CA GLU A 20 -11.05 23.03 6.84
C GLU A 20 -9.84 22.52 6.05
N LYS A 21 -8.62 22.79 6.56
CA LYS A 21 -7.37 22.37 5.92
C LYS A 21 -7.45 20.88 5.61
N VAL A 22 -7.42 20.51 4.34
CA VAL A 22 -7.34 19.11 3.89
C VAL A 22 -6.16 18.46 4.59
N GLN A 23 -6.45 17.59 5.57
CA GLN A 23 -5.40 16.94 6.34
C GLN A 23 -4.86 15.77 5.51
N LYS A 24 -3.73 16.01 4.86
CA LYS A 24 -2.93 14.97 4.20
C LYS A 24 -2.81 13.74 5.11
N LYS A 25 -3.07 12.56 4.56
CA LYS A 25 -2.79 11.28 5.22
C LYS A 25 -1.39 10.79 4.85
N PRO A 26 -0.63 10.18 5.78
CA PRO A 26 0.56 9.42 5.43
C PRO A 26 0.23 8.39 4.36
N LEU A 27 0.88 8.49 3.19
CA LEU A 27 0.81 7.51 2.12
C LEU A 27 2.14 6.78 2.05
N ARG A 28 2.07 5.47 2.14
CA ARG A 28 3.22 4.56 2.16
C ARG A 28 2.95 3.42 1.21
N LEU A 29 4.00 2.82 0.69
CA LEU A 29 3.89 1.56 -0.03
C LEU A 29 4.79 0.51 0.60
N ILE A 30 4.41 -0.74 0.44
CA ILE A 30 5.17 -1.90 0.93
C ILE A 30 5.18 -2.98 -0.14
N ALA A 31 6.34 -3.56 -0.40
CA ALA A 31 6.51 -4.65 -1.35
C ALA A 31 7.69 -5.55 -0.95
N ALA A 32 7.69 -6.78 -1.42
CA ALA A 32 8.86 -7.64 -1.44
C ALA A 32 9.25 -7.89 -2.90
N ALA A 33 10.54 -7.75 -3.23
CA ALA A 33 11.02 -7.89 -4.59
C ALA A 33 12.36 -8.63 -4.64
N CYS A 34 12.53 -9.51 -5.62
CA CYS A 34 13.78 -10.24 -5.84
C CYS A 34 14.81 -9.39 -6.62
N ASN A 35 16.02 -9.91 -6.85
CA ASN A 35 17.15 -9.15 -7.43
C ASN A 35 16.82 -8.41 -8.74
N ASN A 36 15.93 -8.96 -9.56
CA ASN A 36 15.48 -8.35 -10.83
C ASN A 36 14.26 -7.43 -10.67
N MET A 37 13.91 -7.05 -9.43
CA MET A 37 12.70 -6.34 -9.02
C MET A 37 11.40 -7.10 -9.30
N GLY A 38 11.45 -8.41 -9.51
CA GLY A 38 10.27 -9.25 -9.68
C GLY A 38 9.47 -9.38 -8.37
N ILE A 39 8.14 -9.36 -8.48
CA ILE A 39 7.20 -9.40 -7.34
C ILE A 39 6.10 -10.46 -7.50
N GLY A 40 6.08 -11.16 -8.62
CA GLY A 40 5.03 -12.12 -8.92
C GLY A 40 5.34 -12.94 -10.17
N LYS A 41 4.78 -14.15 -10.18
CA LYS A 41 4.79 -15.07 -11.32
C LYS A 41 3.45 -15.77 -11.41
N ASP A 42 2.79 -15.73 -12.57
CA ASP A 42 1.54 -16.45 -12.83
C ASP A 42 0.45 -16.21 -11.76
N GLY A 43 0.42 -15.02 -11.15
CA GLY A 43 -0.53 -14.66 -10.10
C GLY A 43 -0.17 -15.15 -8.69
N HIS A 44 1.08 -15.55 -8.45
CA HIS A 44 1.58 -16.01 -7.15
C HIS A 44 2.90 -15.34 -6.77
N LEU A 45 3.23 -15.33 -5.48
CA LEU A 45 4.58 -14.99 -5.04
C LEU A 45 5.53 -16.12 -5.44
N PRO A 46 6.70 -15.83 -6.05
CA PRO A 46 7.67 -16.86 -6.45
C PRO A 46 8.37 -17.55 -5.28
N TRP A 47 8.16 -17.08 -4.05
CA TRP A 47 8.81 -17.52 -2.82
C TRP A 47 7.79 -17.78 -1.71
N ASP A 48 8.19 -18.57 -0.71
CA ASP A 48 7.45 -18.83 0.52
C ASP A 48 8.27 -18.36 1.73
N LEU A 49 7.95 -17.17 2.24
CA LEU A 49 8.66 -16.49 3.32
C LEU A 49 7.68 -16.03 4.42
N PRO A 50 7.20 -16.92 5.30
CA PRO A 50 6.25 -16.59 6.37
C PRO A 50 6.69 -15.44 7.28
N THR A 51 7.99 -15.30 7.54
CA THR A 51 8.52 -14.22 8.39
C THR A 51 8.41 -12.86 7.70
N GLU A 52 8.65 -12.83 6.38
CA GLU A 52 8.44 -11.64 5.54
C GLU A 52 6.95 -11.27 5.49
N PHE A 53 6.09 -12.25 5.24
CA PHE A 53 4.66 -12.03 5.17
C PHE A 53 4.08 -11.54 6.51
N LYS A 54 4.59 -12.08 7.62
CA LYS A 54 4.25 -11.57 8.96
C LYS A 54 4.67 -10.10 9.12
N PHE A 55 5.85 -9.72 8.68
CA PHE A 55 6.28 -8.32 8.70
C PHE A 55 5.35 -7.42 7.87
N PHE A 56 4.95 -7.87 6.68
CA PHE A 56 3.96 -7.18 5.86
C PHE A 56 2.65 -6.95 6.63
N LEU A 57 2.08 -8.01 7.21
CA LEU A 57 0.83 -7.94 7.98
C LEU A 57 0.96 -7.01 9.19
N ASP A 58 1.99 -7.20 10.02
CA ASP A 58 2.18 -6.40 11.23
C ASP A 58 2.38 -4.91 10.87
N THR A 59 3.14 -4.60 9.81
CA THR A 59 3.42 -3.23 9.37
C THR A 59 2.17 -2.52 8.87
N THR A 60 1.32 -3.22 8.14
CA THR A 60 0.18 -2.64 7.43
C THR A 60 -1.12 -2.65 8.23
N THR A 61 -1.22 -3.44 9.29
CA THR A 61 -2.40 -3.52 10.18
C THR A 61 -2.23 -2.75 11.49
N ASN A 62 -1.00 -2.45 11.89
CA ASN A 62 -0.74 -1.72 13.13
C ASN A 62 -1.22 -0.27 13.06
N VAL A 63 -1.94 0.16 14.09
CA VAL A 63 -2.48 1.52 14.26
C VAL A 63 -2.06 2.09 15.60
N SER A 64 -1.80 3.39 15.65
CA SER A 64 -1.27 4.05 16.84
C SER A 64 -2.32 4.32 17.91
N LEU A 65 -3.60 4.42 17.53
CA LEU A 65 -4.72 4.73 18.43
C LEU A 65 -5.88 3.74 18.27
N PRO A 66 -6.55 3.34 19.37
CA PRO A 66 -7.76 2.54 19.30
C PRO A 66 -8.84 3.20 18.43
N GLY A 67 -9.50 2.40 17.60
CA GLY A 67 -10.57 2.85 16.70
C GLY A 67 -10.10 3.49 15.40
N LYS A 68 -8.79 3.57 15.17
CA LYS A 68 -8.21 3.93 13.87
C LYS A 68 -8.09 2.72 12.95
N PHE A 69 -8.05 3.00 11.66
CA PHE A 69 -7.91 2.02 10.60
C PHE A 69 -6.78 2.43 9.65
N ASN A 70 -6.09 1.44 9.09
CA ASN A 70 -5.26 1.62 7.92
C ASN A 70 -6.08 1.34 6.66
N MET A 71 -5.83 2.10 5.60
CA MET A 71 -6.44 1.89 4.30
C MET A 71 -5.45 1.11 3.41
N MET A 72 -5.74 -0.15 3.10
CA MET A 72 -4.93 -0.95 2.17
C MET A 72 -5.46 -0.81 0.75
N VAL A 73 -4.61 -0.37 -0.16
CA VAL A 73 -4.95 -0.09 -1.56
C VAL A 73 -4.33 -1.14 -2.47
N TRP A 74 -5.20 -1.82 -3.22
CA TRP A 74 -4.88 -2.96 -4.07
C TRP A 74 -5.23 -2.65 -5.52
N GLY A 75 -4.42 -3.05 -6.47
CA GLY A 75 -4.82 -3.14 -7.87
C GLY A 75 -5.60 -4.43 -8.12
N ARG A 76 -6.54 -4.42 -9.08
CA ARG A 76 -7.40 -5.56 -9.43
C ARG A 76 -6.67 -6.91 -9.50
N GLY A 77 -5.55 -6.98 -10.22
CA GLY A 77 -4.79 -8.24 -10.38
C GLY A 77 -4.21 -8.76 -9.07
N CYS A 78 -3.70 -7.85 -8.24
CA CYS A 78 -3.16 -8.17 -6.92
C CYS A 78 -4.26 -8.58 -5.93
N TRP A 79 -5.45 -7.98 -6.04
CA TRP A 79 -6.60 -8.40 -5.24
C TRP A 79 -6.95 -9.88 -5.50
N PHE A 80 -7.13 -10.26 -6.76
CA PHE A 80 -7.55 -11.62 -7.13
C PHE A 80 -6.44 -12.68 -7.10
N SER A 81 -5.17 -12.28 -6.94
CA SER A 81 -4.06 -13.22 -6.73
C SER A 81 -3.96 -13.73 -5.29
N ASN A 82 -4.71 -13.14 -4.36
CA ASN A 82 -4.67 -13.48 -2.94
C ASN A 82 -5.89 -14.33 -2.55
N PRO A 83 -5.73 -15.29 -1.61
CA PRO A 83 -6.85 -16.09 -1.12
C PRO A 83 -7.78 -15.25 -0.23
N ASP A 84 -9.09 -15.54 -0.28
CA ASP A 84 -10.11 -14.82 0.50
C ASP A 84 -9.85 -14.86 2.03
N SER A 85 -9.22 -15.93 2.50
CA SER A 85 -8.83 -16.08 3.91
C SER A 85 -7.94 -14.94 4.40
N LEU A 86 -7.10 -14.36 3.52
CA LEU A 86 -6.27 -13.22 3.86
C LEU A 86 -7.11 -12.04 4.33
N PHE A 87 -8.13 -11.67 3.57
CA PHE A 87 -8.90 -10.44 3.80
C PHE A 87 -9.79 -10.51 5.04
N SER A 88 -10.32 -11.70 5.35
CA SER A 88 -11.16 -11.91 6.52
C SER A 88 -10.41 -11.82 7.86
N MET A 89 -9.08 -11.91 7.85
CA MET A 89 -8.27 -12.03 9.07
C MET A 89 -7.65 -10.71 9.53
N LEU A 90 -7.73 -9.62 8.77
CA LEU A 90 -6.96 -8.40 9.05
C LEU A 90 -7.74 -7.42 9.93
N PRO A 91 -7.38 -7.25 11.22
CA PRO A 91 -8.00 -6.25 12.06
C PRO A 91 -7.59 -4.85 11.62
N ASN A 92 -8.46 -3.87 11.87
CA ASN A 92 -8.16 -2.44 11.66
C ASN A 92 -7.78 -2.06 10.21
N VAL A 93 -8.25 -2.82 9.22
CA VAL A 93 -8.00 -2.54 7.81
C VAL A 93 -9.28 -2.21 7.06
N LEU A 94 -9.20 -1.17 6.22
CA LEU A 94 -10.17 -0.88 5.16
C LEU A 94 -9.53 -1.22 3.82
N HIS A 95 -10.09 -2.23 3.13
CA HIS A 95 -9.62 -2.65 1.82
C HIS A 95 -10.23 -1.79 0.70
N VAL A 96 -9.38 -1.19 -0.13
CA VAL A 96 -9.76 -0.43 -1.33
C VAL A 96 -9.18 -1.12 -2.56
N VAL A 97 -10.03 -1.47 -3.51
CA VAL A 97 -9.60 -2.02 -4.80
C VAL A 97 -9.63 -0.90 -5.85
N LEU A 98 -8.53 -0.74 -6.58
CA LEU A 98 -8.45 0.10 -7.78
C LEU A 98 -8.67 -0.76 -9.02
N SER A 99 -9.65 -0.38 -9.82
CA SER A 99 -9.92 -1.02 -11.11
C SER A 99 -10.76 -0.13 -12.02
N THR A 100 -10.33 0.02 -13.26
CA THR A 100 -11.09 0.70 -14.33
C THR A 100 -12.11 -0.19 -15.03
N THR A 101 -12.12 -1.49 -14.71
CA THR A 101 -12.92 -2.52 -15.42
C THR A 101 -13.96 -3.18 -14.54
N LEU A 102 -13.82 -3.10 -13.21
CA LEU A 102 -14.82 -3.62 -12.29
C LEU A 102 -15.97 -2.62 -12.19
N SER A 103 -17.19 -3.13 -12.32
CA SER A 103 -18.42 -2.38 -12.11
C SER A 103 -19.09 -2.69 -10.78
N THR A 104 -18.60 -3.71 -10.05
CA THR A 104 -19.15 -4.17 -8.78
C THR A 104 -18.03 -4.31 -7.75
N LEU A 105 -18.34 -3.97 -6.50
CA LEU A 105 -17.41 -4.14 -5.38
C LEU A 105 -17.04 -5.63 -5.22
N PRO A 106 -15.74 -5.99 -5.24
CA PRO A 106 -15.30 -7.36 -4.94
C PRO A 106 -15.71 -7.80 -3.54
N GLU A 107 -15.87 -9.10 -3.34
CA GLU A 107 -16.07 -9.67 -2.01
C GLU A 107 -14.92 -9.27 -1.06
N HIS A 108 -15.21 -9.03 0.21
CA HIS A 108 -14.30 -8.53 1.26
C HIS A 108 -13.72 -7.12 1.07
N ALA A 109 -13.76 -6.54 -0.13
CA ALA A 109 -13.40 -5.15 -0.33
C ALA A 109 -14.40 -4.23 0.38
N HIS A 110 -13.93 -3.12 0.92
CA HIS A 110 -14.79 -2.09 1.53
C HIS A 110 -15.16 -1.03 0.50
N PHE A 111 -14.24 -0.72 -0.41
CA PHE A 111 -14.42 0.30 -1.44
C PHE A 111 -13.84 -0.15 -2.78
N LEU A 112 -14.45 0.34 -3.85
CA LEU A 112 -13.97 0.23 -5.22
C LEU A 112 -13.80 1.64 -5.79
N CYS A 113 -12.59 1.97 -6.22
CA CYS A 113 -12.26 3.23 -6.87
C CYS A 113 -11.74 2.95 -8.30
N GLN A 114 -12.01 3.88 -9.22
CA GLN A 114 -11.65 3.71 -10.62
C GLN A 114 -10.22 4.21 -10.92
N ASP A 115 -9.69 5.07 -10.05
CA ASP A 115 -8.39 5.70 -10.18
C ASP A 115 -7.80 6.04 -8.79
N PHE A 116 -6.52 6.41 -8.76
CA PHE A 116 -5.81 6.72 -7.53
C PHE A 116 -6.30 8.03 -6.87
N ASP A 117 -6.66 9.04 -7.66
CA ASP A 117 -7.13 10.33 -7.15
C ASP A 117 -8.46 10.21 -6.39
N SER A 118 -9.40 9.40 -6.91
CA SER A 118 -10.66 9.11 -6.22
C SER A 118 -10.44 8.33 -4.91
N MET A 119 -9.42 7.46 -4.84
CA MET A 119 -9.02 6.81 -3.59
C MET A 119 -8.45 7.81 -2.58
N ILE A 120 -7.59 8.74 -3.02
CA ILE A 120 -7.09 9.82 -2.17
C ILE A 120 -8.24 10.68 -1.67
N GLY A 121 -9.16 11.06 -2.56
CA GLY A 121 -10.38 11.80 -2.21
C GLY A 121 -11.23 11.07 -1.19
N LEU A 122 -11.43 9.76 -1.36
CA LEU A 122 -12.18 8.92 -0.42
C LEU A 122 -11.59 8.98 1.00
N ALA A 123 -10.27 8.92 1.15
CA ALA A 123 -9.59 9.02 2.45
C ALA A 123 -9.75 10.39 3.14
N LEU A 124 -10.18 11.41 2.38
CA LEU A 124 -10.44 12.76 2.88
C LEU A 124 -11.91 13.02 3.22
N LEU A 125 -12.83 12.12 2.85
CA LEU A 125 -14.26 12.28 3.14
C LEU A 125 -14.61 11.74 4.52
N GLN A 126 -15.61 12.35 5.16
CA GLN A 126 -16.18 11.82 6.41
C GLN A 126 -16.94 10.51 6.15
N PRO A 127 -16.87 9.50 7.04
CA PRO A 127 -16.12 9.48 8.30
C PRO A 127 -14.64 9.05 8.15
N LEU A 128 -14.19 8.72 6.94
CA LEU A 128 -12.88 8.12 6.70
C LEU A 128 -11.71 9.05 7.03
N CYS A 129 -11.84 10.36 6.82
CA CYS A 129 -10.81 11.30 7.24
C CYS A 129 -10.55 11.29 8.75
N ASP A 130 -11.51 10.91 9.59
CA ASP A 130 -11.30 10.75 11.02
C ASP A 130 -10.84 9.34 11.41
N LEU A 131 -11.14 8.33 10.61
CA LEU A 131 -10.84 6.93 10.92
C LEU A 131 -9.49 6.47 10.36
N VAL A 132 -9.13 6.92 9.16
CA VAL A 132 -7.92 6.50 8.43
C VAL A 132 -6.68 7.17 9.02
N GLU A 133 -5.76 6.33 9.51
CA GLU A 133 -4.46 6.74 10.03
C GLU A 133 -3.39 6.76 8.94
N THR A 134 -3.23 5.66 8.21
CA THR A 134 -2.23 5.52 7.13
C THR A 134 -2.86 4.87 5.90
N ILE A 135 -2.51 5.36 4.72
CA ILE A 135 -2.79 4.70 3.44
C ILE A 135 -1.57 3.85 3.07
N TRP A 136 -1.79 2.55 2.91
CA TRP A 136 -0.80 1.56 2.50
C TRP A 136 -1.13 1.03 1.10
N VAL A 137 -0.28 1.34 0.14
CA VAL A 137 -0.33 0.74 -1.19
C VAL A 137 0.43 -0.59 -1.16
N VAL A 138 -0.28 -1.67 -1.46
CA VAL A 138 0.21 -3.05 -1.29
C VAL A 138 0.30 -3.81 -2.62
N GLY A 139 0.21 -3.09 -3.73
CA GLY A 139 0.39 -3.59 -5.09
C GLY A 139 -0.88 -3.51 -5.93
N GLY A 140 -0.85 -3.83 -7.22
CA GLY A 140 0.29 -4.27 -8.01
C GLY A 140 1.08 -3.12 -8.69
N PRO A 141 1.85 -3.41 -9.77
CA PRO A 141 2.81 -2.48 -10.37
C PRO A 141 2.26 -1.10 -10.72
N GLN A 142 1.07 -1.04 -11.31
CA GLN A 142 0.43 0.22 -11.72
C GLN A 142 0.11 1.10 -10.50
N VAL A 143 -0.47 0.51 -9.45
CA VAL A 143 -0.80 1.23 -8.22
C VAL A 143 0.47 1.68 -7.48
N TYR A 144 1.53 0.86 -7.48
CA TYR A 144 2.83 1.28 -6.97
C TYR A 144 3.38 2.48 -7.74
N GLN A 145 3.29 2.46 -9.07
CA GLN A 145 3.78 3.54 -9.91
C GLN A 145 3.04 4.85 -9.64
N GLU A 146 1.70 4.82 -9.56
CA GLU A 146 0.88 5.97 -9.20
C GLU A 146 1.25 6.50 -7.81
N ALA A 147 1.42 5.61 -6.83
CA ALA A 147 1.84 6.00 -5.49
C ALA A 147 3.22 6.68 -5.47
N LEU A 148 4.21 6.13 -6.16
CA LEU A 148 5.56 6.69 -6.25
C LEU A 148 5.59 8.09 -6.88
N MET A 149 4.69 8.35 -7.84
CA MET A 149 4.56 9.66 -8.47
C MET A 149 3.79 10.66 -7.59
N HIS A 150 2.93 10.18 -6.69
CA HIS A 150 2.09 11.03 -5.87
C HIS A 150 2.90 11.75 -4.76
N PRO A 151 2.72 13.07 -4.57
CA PRO A 151 3.48 13.85 -3.58
C PRO A 151 3.21 13.42 -2.13
N TRP A 152 2.11 12.68 -1.90
CA TRP A 152 1.86 12.15 -0.57
C TRP A 152 2.71 10.96 -0.18
N CYS A 153 3.32 10.24 -1.14
CA CYS A 153 4.08 9.04 -0.83
C CYS A 153 5.37 9.42 -0.09
N GLU A 154 5.42 9.11 1.19
CA GLU A 154 6.52 9.50 2.09
C GLU A 154 7.54 8.38 2.26
N LEU A 155 7.07 7.14 2.26
CA LEU A 155 7.87 5.96 2.58
C LEU A 155 7.61 4.82 1.61
N VAL A 156 8.69 4.17 1.21
CA VAL A 156 8.71 2.89 0.47
C VAL A 156 9.35 1.86 1.38
N PHE A 157 8.55 0.90 1.84
CA PHE A 157 9.03 -0.30 2.51
C PHE A 157 9.28 -1.34 1.42
N LEU A 158 10.53 -1.79 1.30
CA LEU A 158 10.92 -2.76 0.29
C LEU A 158 11.69 -3.88 0.99
N THR A 159 11.11 -5.08 1.04
CA THR A 159 11.86 -6.27 1.36
C THR A 159 12.73 -6.62 0.14
N ASP A 160 14.03 -6.50 0.30
CA ASP A 160 15.04 -6.91 -0.67
C ASP A 160 15.28 -8.42 -0.54
N ILE A 161 14.70 -9.19 -1.46
CA ILE A 161 14.87 -10.64 -1.53
C ILE A 161 16.11 -10.93 -2.37
N MET A 162 17.17 -11.40 -1.70
CA MET A 162 18.51 -11.54 -2.25
C MET A 162 18.67 -12.87 -3.02
N ALA A 163 17.73 -13.14 -3.92
CA ALA A 163 17.69 -14.33 -4.76
C ALA A 163 17.09 -13.99 -6.13
N ASP A 164 17.31 -14.88 -7.11
CA ASP A 164 16.75 -14.75 -8.45
C ASP A 164 15.54 -15.67 -8.61
N PHE A 165 14.43 -15.12 -9.10
CA PHE A 165 13.21 -15.87 -9.43
C PHE A 165 12.76 -15.52 -10.85
N ASP A 166 12.12 -16.48 -11.52
CA ASP A 166 11.39 -16.21 -12.76
C ASP A 166 10.09 -15.46 -12.41
N CYS A 167 9.96 -14.24 -12.93
CA CYS A 167 8.89 -13.31 -12.63
C CYS A 167 8.30 -12.74 -13.93
N ASP A 168 7.01 -12.48 -13.94
CA ASP A 168 6.30 -11.77 -15.02
C ASP A 168 5.71 -10.43 -14.56
N VAL A 169 5.67 -10.19 -13.24
CA VAL A 169 5.25 -8.94 -12.62
C VAL A 169 6.44 -8.33 -11.87
N PHE A 170 6.70 -7.04 -12.09
CA PHE A 170 7.87 -6.34 -11.55
C PHE A 170 7.47 -5.08 -10.79
N PHE A 171 8.17 -4.79 -9.70
CA PHE A 171 8.07 -3.54 -8.98
C PHE A 171 8.63 -2.40 -9.85
N PRO A 172 7.95 -1.25 -9.94
CA PRO A 172 8.44 -0.13 -10.74
C PRO A 172 9.77 0.43 -10.20
N GLN A 173 10.65 0.82 -11.12
CA GLN A 173 11.82 1.60 -10.73
C GLN A 173 11.39 2.93 -10.13
N PHE A 174 12.14 3.41 -9.14
CA PHE A 174 11.90 4.70 -8.52
C PHE A 174 13.20 5.45 -8.26
N ASP A 175 13.09 6.78 -8.29
CA ASP A 175 14.24 7.66 -8.22
C ASP A 175 14.85 7.64 -6.81
N ARG A 176 16.07 7.09 -6.70
CA ARG A 176 16.86 7.06 -5.46
C ARG A 176 17.46 8.44 -5.12
N SER A 177 17.37 9.40 -6.03
CA SER A 177 17.63 10.81 -5.75
C SER A 177 16.53 11.40 -4.86
N ILE A 178 15.27 10.99 -5.08
CA ILE A 178 14.09 11.43 -4.33
C ILE A 178 13.87 10.56 -3.10
N PHE A 179 13.97 9.23 -3.22
CA PHE A 179 13.74 8.29 -2.13
C PHE A 179 15.05 7.75 -1.57
N LYS A 180 15.49 8.29 -0.44
CA LYS A 180 16.75 7.88 0.20
C LYS A 180 16.57 6.71 1.12
N LYS A 181 17.43 5.71 0.96
CA LYS A 181 17.54 4.57 1.87
C LYS A 181 17.86 5.06 3.28
N GLN A 182 17.07 4.61 4.25
CA GLN A 182 17.31 4.88 5.66
C GLN A 182 18.31 3.85 6.19
N GLN A 183 19.32 4.29 6.94
CA GLN A 183 20.28 3.36 7.57
C GLN A 183 19.59 2.51 8.65
N ARG A 184 18.61 3.08 9.34
CA ARG A 184 17.73 2.43 10.32
C ARG A 184 16.36 3.09 10.25
N PHE A 185 15.31 2.32 10.53
CA PHE A 185 13.96 2.85 10.67
C PHE A 185 13.29 2.23 11.91
N PRO A 186 12.61 3.01 12.76
CA PRO A 186 11.96 2.46 13.96
C PRO A 186 10.99 1.33 13.63
N GLY A 187 11.09 0.22 14.36
CA GLY A 187 10.21 -0.94 14.18
C GLY A 187 10.57 -1.84 12.99
N VAL A 188 11.64 -1.55 12.25
CA VAL A 188 12.09 -2.36 11.12
C VAL A 188 13.40 -3.07 11.47
N PRO A 189 13.47 -4.41 11.38
CA PRO A 189 14.72 -5.15 11.60
C PRO A 189 15.82 -4.70 10.63
N ASN A 190 17.05 -4.58 11.12
CA ASN A 190 18.18 -4.14 10.29
C ASN A 190 19.07 -5.31 9.86
N GLU A 191 18.96 -6.45 10.54
CA GLU A 191 19.66 -7.68 10.24
C GLU A 191 19.11 -8.33 8.97
N ILE A 192 20.01 -9.00 8.25
CA ILE A 192 19.64 -9.93 7.21
C ILE A 192 18.90 -11.11 7.84
N GLN A 193 17.78 -11.50 7.23
CA GLN A 193 17.00 -12.67 7.59
C GLN A 193 17.32 -13.80 6.59
N GLU A 194 17.14 -15.04 7.03
CA GLU A 194 17.22 -16.22 6.17
C GLU A 194 16.09 -17.17 6.54
N GLU A 195 15.31 -17.55 5.54
CA GLU A 195 14.18 -18.48 5.70
C GLU A 195 14.08 -19.33 4.43
N ASN A 196 13.92 -20.64 4.59
CA ASN A 196 13.79 -21.58 3.46
C ASN A 196 14.94 -21.49 2.42
N GLY A 197 16.15 -21.15 2.85
CA GLY A 197 17.32 -20.99 1.96
C GLY A 197 17.31 -19.70 1.14
N VAL A 198 16.39 -18.77 1.43
CA VAL A 198 16.30 -17.45 0.80
C VAL A 198 16.70 -16.40 1.83
N THR A 199 17.66 -15.58 1.45
CA THR A 199 18.12 -14.44 2.25
C THR A 199 17.33 -13.19 1.86
N PHE A 200 16.92 -12.39 2.84
CA PHE A 200 16.24 -11.13 2.57
C PHE A 200 16.49 -10.08 3.65
N LYS A 201 16.24 -8.81 3.31
CA LYS A 201 16.37 -7.69 4.25
C LYS A 201 15.22 -6.70 4.08
N PHE A 202 14.70 -6.20 5.20
CA PHE A 202 13.73 -5.12 5.20
C PHE A 202 14.42 -3.77 5.02
N GLU A 203 14.01 -3.01 4.01
CA GLU A 203 14.56 -1.70 3.71
C GLU A 203 13.46 -0.64 3.71
N VAL A 204 13.81 0.57 4.15
CA VAL A 204 12.92 1.73 4.10
C VAL A 204 13.60 2.84 3.32
N PHE A 205 12.90 3.37 2.31
CA PHE A 205 13.30 4.56 1.59
C PHE A 205 12.33 5.69 1.92
N LYS A 206 12.86 6.86 2.24
CA LYS A 206 12.09 8.04 2.60
C LYS A 206 12.21 9.08 1.50
N ARG A 207 11.09 9.66 1.09
CA ARG A 207 11.06 10.81 0.17
C ARG A 207 11.77 11.99 0.84
N GLU A 208 12.78 12.55 0.18
CA GLU A 208 13.33 13.85 0.53
C GLU A 208 12.33 14.93 0.14
N ILE A 209 11.94 15.74 1.13
CA ILE A 209 11.12 16.93 0.87
C ILE A 209 12.08 17.96 0.28
N CYS A 210 11.92 18.28 -1.00
CA CYS A 210 12.56 19.47 -1.55
C CYS A 210 12.05 20.68 -0.77
N SER A 211 12.96 21.49 -0.25
CA SER A 211 12.70 22.71 0.55
C SER A 211 11.99 23.83 -0.22
N ALA A 212 11.43 23.55 -1.40
CA ALA A 212 10.80 24.53 -2.28
C ALA A 212 9.25 24.55 -2.22
N GLU A 213 8.60 23.62 -1.52
CA GLU A 213 7.12 23.56 -1.44
C GLU A 213 6.54 24.14 -0.13
N VAL A 214 7.27 25.05 0.50
CA VAL A 214 6.72 25.92 1.57
C VAL A 214 6.65 27.34 1.02
N ILE A 215 5.64 27.64 0.22
CA ILE A 215 5.16 29.00 -0.07
C ILE A 215 3.64 28.99 -0.02
#